data_AF-A0A7V5AQ12-F1
#
_entry.id   AF-A0A7V5AQ12-F1
#
_cell.length_a   1.000
_cell.length_b   1.000
_cell.length_c   1.000
_cell.angle_alpha   90.00
_cell.angle_beta   90.00
_cell.angle_gamma   90.00
#
_symmetry.space_group_name_H-M   'P 1'
#
loop_
_entity.id
_entity.type
_entity.pdbx_description
1 polymer ?
#
loop_
_entity_poly.entity_id
_entity_poly.type
_entity_poly.pdbx_seq_one_letter_code
_entity_poly.pdbx_strand_id
1 'polypeptide(L)'
;KRASLGFYNQESQKYQFITLDRPFEICELLGNVSLKDDKPFVHAHITLSDREGHVFGGHLAPNTIIFACEFIVYEFQGPPFTRVFDPETGLFLWG
;
A
#
# COMPACT_ATOMS: atom_id res chain seq x y z
N LYS A 1 -16.36 2.36 -8.18
CA LYS A 1 -14.95 2.03 -7.86
C LYS A 1 -14.29 3.33 -7.40
N ARG A 2 -13.57 3.30 -6.29
CA ARG A 2 -12.97 4.45 -5.58
C ARG A 2 -11.55 4.02 -5.19
N ALA A 3 -10.57 4.89 -5.33
CA ALA A 3 -9.21 4.62 -4.86
C ALA A 3 -8.86 5.52 -3.68
N SER A 4 -8.14 4.97 -2.69
CA SER A 4 -7.54 5.73 -1.59
C SER A 4 -6.03 5.54 -1.63
N LEU A 5 -5.29 6.64 -1.70
CA LEU A 5 -3.84 6.65 -1.75
C LEU A 5 -3.30 7.35 -0.51
N GLY A 6 -2.31 6.75 0.15
CA GLY A 6 -1.62 7.32 1.29
C GLY A 6 -0.34 8.04 0.89
N PHE A 7 -0.15 9.24 1.44
CA PHE A 7 1.13 9.96 1.47
C PHE A 7 1.57 10.08 2.93
N TYR A 8 2.75 9.53 3.26
CA TYR A 8 3.29 9.66 4.61
C TYR A 8 4.04 10.98 4.74
N ASN A 9 3.49 11.91 5.50
CA ASN A 9 4.14 13.18 5.78
C ASN A 9 5.23 12.95 6.84
N GLN A 10 6.49 13.14 6.44
CA GLN A 10 7.67 12.82 7.26
C GLN A 10 7.89 13.81 8.41
N GLU A 11 7.45 15.07 8.28
CA GLU A 11 7.57 16.08 9.34
C GLU A 11 6.59 15.81 10.49
N SER A 12 5.35 15.48 10.15
CA SER A 12 4.28 15.20 11.12
C SER A 12 4.17 13.72 11.50
N GLN A 13 4.92 12.84 10.82
CA GLN A 13 4.88 11.39 10.95
C GLN A 13 3.45 10.81 10.86
N LYS A 14 2.67 11.30 9.89
CA LYS A 14 1.26 10.92 9.71
C LYS A 14 0.93 10.65 8.25
N TYR A 15 0.09 9.65 8.03
CA TYR A 15 -0.51 9.43 6.72
C TYR A 15 -1.59 10.49 6.42
N GLN A 16 -1.50 11.04 5.22
CA GLN A 16 -2.52 11.85 4.57
C GLN A 16 -3.14 11.02 3.45
N PHE A 17 -4.46 10.95 3.41
CA PHE A 17 -5.17 10.12 2.44
C PHE A 17 -5.82 10.97 1.37
N ILE A 18 -5.62 10.57 0.11
CA ILE A 18 -6.24 11.17 -1.07
C ILE A 18 -7.26 10.18 -1.60
N THR A 19 -8.53 10.59 -1.66
CA THR A 19 -9.62 9.75 -2.17
C THR A 19 -10.01 10.20 -3.58
N LEU A 20 -10.03 9.26 -4.52
CA LEU A 20 -10.36 9.48 -5.92
C LEU A 20 -11.63 8.70 -6.29
N ASP A 21 -12.71 9.42 -6.54
CA ASP A 21 -14.06 8.87 -6.75
C ASP A 21 -14.39 8.63 -8.22
N ARG A 22 -13.57 7.82 -8.88
CA ARG A 22 -13.76 7.44 -10.29
C ARG A 22 -13.16 6.06 -10.59
N PRO A 23 -13.53 5.41 -11.70
CA PRO A 23 -12.89 4.18 -12.15
C PRO A 23 -11.43 4.40 -12.54
N PHE A 24 -10.59 3.40 -12.27
CA PHE A 24 -9.19 3.35 -12.67
C PHE A 24 -8.86 1.95 -13.19
N GLU A 25 -7.89 1.87 -14.10
CA GLU A 25 -7.13 0.65 -14.35
C GLU A 25 -5.97 0.55 -13.36
N ILE A 26 -5.61 -0.66 -12.95
CA ILE A 26 -4.40 -0.91 -12.15
C ILE A 26 -3.24 -1.11 -13.12
N CYS A 27 -2.31 -0.17 -13.14
CA CYS A 27 -1.09 -0.30 -13.94
C CYS A 27 -0.06 -1.18 -13.24
N GLU A 28 0.02 -1.08 -11.91
CA GLU A 28 0.93 -1.87 -11.08
C GLU A 28 0.40 -1.94 -9.65
N LEU A 29 0.54 -3.10 -9.02
CA LEU A 29 0.37 -3.32 -7.59
C LEU A 29 1.59 -4.10 -7.10
N LEU A 30 2.43 -3.46 -6.29
CA LEU A 30 3.66 -4.07 -5.78
C LEU A 30 3.71 -3.93 -4.27
N GLY A 31 4.09 -5.00 -3.59
CA GLY A 31 4.15 -5.01 -2.14
C GLY A 31 4.78 -6.27 -1.56
N ASN A 32 4.69 -6.37 -0.24
CA ASN A 32 5.09 -7.54 0.53
C ASN A 32 4.04 -7.88 1.59
N VAL A 33 4.09 -9.13 2.04
CA VAL A 33 3.38 -9.61 3.21
C VAL A 33 4.42 -9.98 4.26
N SER A 34 4.30 -9.41 5.45
CA SER A 34 5.18 -9.67 6.60
C SER A 34 4.35 -9.80 7.88
N LEU A 35 4.98 -10.02 9.02
CA LEU A 35 4.27 -10.02 10.31
C LEU A 35 4.32 -8.65 10.98
N LYS A 36 3.24 -8.27 11.65
CA LYS A 36 3.18 -7.18 12.62
C LYS A 36 2.26 -7.64 13.75
N ASP A 37 2.76 -7.61 14.99
CA ASP A 37 2.03 -8.15 16.16
C ASP A 37 1.52 -9.59 15.92
N ASP A 38 2.39 -10.45 15.37
CA ASP A 38 2.13 -11.85 14.98
C ASP A 38 0.99 -12.06 13.96
N LYS A 39 0.59 -11.00 13.25
CA LYS A 39 -0.46 -11.06 12.22
C LYS A 39 0.08 -10.69 10.84
N PRO A 40 -0.45 -11.29 9.76
CA PRO A 40 -0.12 -10.88 8.40
C PRO A 40 -0.43 -9.40 8.19
N PHE A 41 0.57 -8.68 7.68
CA PHE A 41 0.52 -7.26 7.37
C PHE A 41 0.93 -7.07 5.92
N VAL A 42 0.02 -6.51 5.12
CA VAL A 42 0.27 -6.18 3.72
C VAL A 42 0.78 -4.74 3.65
N HIS A 43 1.94 -4.56 3.03
CA HIS A 43 2.42 -3.25 2.61
C HIS A 43 2.53 -3.24 1.10
N ALA A 44 1.65 -2.51 0.44
CA ALA A 44 1.63 -2.37 -1.00
C ALA A 44 1.53 -0.92 -1.43
N HIS A 45 2.12 -0.63 -2.59
CA HIS A 45 1.95 0.60 -3.33
C HIS A 45 1.24 0.26 -4.64
N ILE A 46 0.44 1.21 -5.13
CA ILE A 46 -0.38 1.01 -6.32
C ILE A 46 -0.19 2.18 -7.29
N THR A 47 -0.18 1.87 -8.58
CA THR A 47 -0.19 2.83 -9.69
C THR A 47 -1.48 2.62 -10.47
N LEU A 48 -2.21 3.71 -10.69
CA LEU A 48 -3.54 3.75 -11.28
C LEU A 48 -3.57 4.70 -12.47
N SER A 49 -4.27 4.33 -13.54
CA SER A 49 -4.55 5.25 -14.66
C SER A 49 -6.04 5.53 -14.81
N ASP A 50 -6.40 6.80 -14.99
CA ASP A 50 -7.77 7.18 -15.34
C ASP A 50 -8.05 7.01 -16.85
N ARG A 51 -9.28 7.33 -17.25
CA ARG A 51 -9.72 7.21 -18.66
C ARG A 51 -9.08 8.25 -19.59
N GLU A 52 -8.51 9.31 -19.03
CA GLU A 52 -7.75 10.34 -19.75
C GLU A 52 -6.26 9.97 -19.87
N GLY A 53 -5.82 8.90 -19.21
CA GLY A 53 -4.43 8.45 -19.18
C GLY A 53 -3.57 9.14 -18.12
N HIS A 54 -4.15 9.91 -17.20
CA HIS A 54 -3.40 10.45 -16.06
C HIS A 54 -3.09 9.33 -15.07
N VAL A 55 -1.89 9.41 -14.49
CA VAL A 55 -1.38 8.41 -13.55
C VAL A 55 -1.41 8.96 -12.13
N PHE A 56 -1.89 8.14 -11.21
CA PHE A 56 -1.96 8.40 -9.78
C PHE A 56 -1.28 7.24 -9.05
N GLY A 57 -0.52 7.53 -8.00
CA GLY A 57 0.14 6.47 -7.25
C GLY A 57 0.50 6.86 -5.84
N GLY A 58 0.75 5.85 -5.02
CA GLY A 58 1.10 6.02 -3.61
C GLY A 58 0.94 4.74 -2.81
N HIS A 59 0.96 4.88 -1.49
CA HIS A 59 0.65 3.77 -0.59
C HIS A 59 -0.81 3.32 -0.81
N LEU A 60 -1.05 2.02 -0.99
CA LEU A 60 -2.41 1.49 -1.09
C LEU A 60 -3.12 1.64 0.25
N ALA A 61 -4.08 2.55 0.33
CA ALA A 61 -4.78 2.83 1.57
C ALA A 61 -6.11 2.06 1.69
N PRO A 62 -6.62 1.87 2.92
CA PRO A 62 -7.93 1.28 3.16
C PRO A 62 -9.05 1.97 2.39
N ASN A 63 -10.17 1.27 2.17
CA ASN A 63 -11.33 1.74 1.40
C ASN A 63 -11.09 1.95 -0.10
N THR A 64 -9.99 1.41 -0.64
CA THR A 64 -9.81 1.24 -2.09
C THR A 64 -10.72 0.11 -2.60
N ILE A 65 -11.63 0.42 -3.51
CA ILE A 65 -12.60 -0.50 -4.11
C ILE A 65 -12.36 -0.55 -5.63
N ILE A 66 -11.75 -1.64 -6.08
CA ILE A 66 -11.40 -1.92 -7.47
C ILE A 66 -12.43 -2.85 -8.12
N PHE A 67 -12.36 -3.01 -9.45
CA PHE A 67 -13.23 -3.95 -10.17
C PHE A 67 -12.80 -5.39 -10.08
N ALA A 68 -11.52 -5.58 -10.36
CA ALA A 68 -10.84 -6.80 -10.70
C ALA A 68 -9.36 -6.53 -10.46
N CYS A 69 -8.66 -7.54 -9.98
CA CYS A 69 -7.21 -7.55 -9.80
C CYS A 69 -6.75 -8.96 -10.07
N GLU A 70 -5.79 -9.09 -10.96
CA GLU A 70 -4.97 -10.29 -11.05
C GLU A 70 -3.64 -9.95 -10.38
N PHE A 71 -3.17 -10.83 -9.50
CA PHE A 71 -1.90 -10.63 -8.79
C PHE A 71 -1.23 -11.97 -8.55
N ILE A 72 0.09 -11.94 -8.40
CA ILE A 72 0.92 -13.09 -8.09
C ILE A 72 1.49 -12.90 -6.70
N VAL A 73 1.45 -13.96 -5.89
CA VAL A 73 2.10 -13.99 -4.58
C VAL A 73 3.22 -15.03 -4.62
N TYR A 74 4.43 -14.60 -4.27
CA TYR A 74 5.56 -15.50 -4.06
C TYR A 74 5.83 -15.60 -2.57
N GLU A 75 5.77 -16.82 -2.05
CA GLU A 75 6.11 -17.10 -0.65
C GLU A 75 7.63 -17.26 -0.51
N PHE A 76 8.19 -16.61 0.52
CA PHE A 76 9.58 -16.78 0.90
C PHE A 76 9.71 -17.84 2.00
N GLN A 77 10.64 -18.79 1.81
CA GLN A 77 10.99 -19.78 2.83
C GLN A 77 11.97 -19.16 3.83
N GLY A 78 11.85 -19.53 5.11
CA GLY A 78 12.74 -19.07 6.19
C GLY A 78 12.00 -18.37 7.33
N PRO A 79 12.73 -17.73 8.26
CA PRO A 79 12.12 -16.92 9.31
C PRO A 79 11.25 -15.81 8.72
N PRO A 80 10.10 -15.49 9.33
CA PRO A 80 9.26 -14.41 8.85
C PRO A 80 9.94 -13.06 9.04
N PHE A 81 9.73 -12.14 8.11
CA PHE A 81 10.01 -10.73 8.35
C PHE A 81 8.98 -10.19 9.35
N THR A 82 9.45 -9.66 10.48
CA THR A 82 8.59 -9.06 11.50
C THR A 82 8.77 -7.55 11.49
N ARG A 83 7.69 -6.81 11.72
CA ARG A 83 7.71 -5.36 11.78
C ARG A 83 7.75 -4.85 13.21
N VAL A 84 8.71 -3.99 13.49
CA VAL A 84 8.88 -3.28 14.76
C VAL A 84 8.70 -1.79 14.55
N PHE A 85 8.25 -1.08 15.59
CA PHE A 85 8.14 0.37 15.54
C PHE A 85 9.52 1.00 15.51
N ASP A 86 9.78 1.81 14.49
CA ASP A 86 10.98 2.60 14.34
C ASP A 86 10.69 4.06 14.77
N PRO A 87 11.27 4.55 15.87
CA PRO A 87 10.96 5.88 16.40
C PRO A 87 11.51 7.02 15.54
N GLU A 88 12.53 6.77 14.71
CA GLU A 88 13.10 7.77 13.81
C GLU A 88 12.12 8.11 12.68
N THR A 89 11.53 7.10 12.05
CA THR A 89 10.57 7.29 10.95
C THR A 89 9.12 7.39 11.41
N GLY A 90 8.79 6.91 12.61
CA GLY A 90 7.40 6.76 13.08
C GLY A 90 6.65 5.62 12.38
N LEU A 91 7.36 4.75 11.66
CA LEU A 91 6.79 3.65 10.88
C LEU A 91 7.07 2.28 11.53
N PHE A 92 6.39 1.26 11.00
CA PHE A 92 6.67 -0.13 11.33
C PHE A 92 7.52 -0.75 10.22
N LEU A 93 8.81 -0.92 10.47
CA LEU A 93 9.82 -1.42 9.53
C LEU A 93 10.26 -2.83 9.92
N TRP A 94 10.96 -3.55 9.03
CA TRP A 94 11.47 -4.88 9.38
C TRP A 94 12.56 -4.80 10.44
N GLY A 95 12.45 -5.61 11.50
CA GLY A 95 13.40 -5.69 12.61
C GLY A 95 13.04 -6.70 13.67
#